data_AF-A0A0P7BK88-F1
#
_entry.id   AF-A0A0P7BK88-F1
#
_cell.length_a   1.000
_cell.length_b   1.000
_cell.length_c   1.000
_cell.angle_alpha   90.00
_cell.angle_beta   90.00
_cell.angle_gamma   90.00
#
_symmetry.space_group_name_H-M   'P 1'
#
loop_
_entity.id
_entity.type
_entity.pdbx_description
1 polymer ?
#
loop_
_entity_poly.entity_id
_entity_poly.type
_entity_poly.pdbx_seq_one_letter_code
_entity_poly.pdbx_strand_id
1 'polypeptide(L)' 'MQLAGAGSTPAERGRLRRDGVLVTPEDLGVRRAEADRSLLAAHSIEDLVACSGGLYDPPARFRSW' A
#
# COMPACT_ATOMS: atom_id res chain seq x y z
N MET A 1 0.85 -19.80 -18.03
CA MET A 1 0.36 -18.71 -17.16
C MET A 1 0.83 -17.39 -17.76
N GLN A 2 -0.06 -16.64 -18.41
CA GLN A 2 0.29 -15.37 -19.04
C GLN A 2 0.23 -14.27 -17.98
N LEU A 3 1.34 -13.58 -17.73
CA LEU A 3 1.38 -12.49 -16.78
C LEU A 3 0.50 -11.34 -17.30
N ALA A 4 -0.45 -10.89 -16.48
CA ALA A 4 -1.19 -9.67 -16.76
C ALA A 4 -0.19 -8.51 -16.94
N GLY A 5 -0.26 -7.82 -18.07
CA GLY A 5 0.66 -6.75 -18.46
C GLY A 5 1.44 -6.98 -19.75
N ALA A 6 1.49 -8.21 -20.27
CA ALA A 6 2.23 -8.51 -21.51
C ALA A 6 1.72 -7.76 -22.77
N GLY A 7 0.46 -7.33 -22.78
CA GLY A 7 -0.13 -6.51 -23.86
C GLY A 7 -0.10 -5.00 -23.62
N SER A 8 0.42 -4.53 -22.49
CA SER A 8 0.41 -3.11 -22.13
C SER A 8 1.53 -2.35 -22.84
N THR A 9 1.19 -1.57 -23.86
CA THR A 9 2.17 -0.74 -24.58
C THR A 9 2.42 0.60 -23.87
N PRO A 10 3.61 1.22 -24.01
CA PRO A 10 3.86 2.57 -23.49
C PRO A 10 2.93 3.64 -24.06
N ALA A 11 2.58 3.53 -25.35
CA ALA A 11 1.70 4.47 -26.03
C ALA A 11 0.27 4.44 -25.44
N GLU A 12 -0.26 3.24 -25.22
CA GLU A 12 -1.59 3.06 -24.64
C GLU A 12 -1.64 3.50 -23.17
N ARG A 13 -0.62 3.17 -22.37
CA ARG A 13 -0.48 3.73 -21.02
C ARG A 13 -0.41 5.26 -21.03
N GLY A 14 0.31 5.85 -21.98
CA GLY A 14 0.39 7.30 -22.14
C GLY A 14 -0.98 7.92 -22.47
N ARG A 15 -1.77 7.27 -23.34
CA ARG A 15 -3.15 7.68 -23.61
C ARG A 15 -4.01 7.61 -22.35
N LEU A 16 -3.98 6.49 -21.63
CA LEU A 16 -4.77 6.30 -20.41
C LEU A 16 -4.39 7.31 -19.31
N ARG A 17 -3.11 7.72 -19.23
CA ARG A 17 -2.67 8.79 -18.33
C ARG A 17 -3.26 10.15 -18.69
N ARG A 18 -3.25 10.52 -19.97
CA ARG A 18 -3.86 11.79 -20.42
C ARG A 18 -5.37 11.80 -20.23
N ASP A 19 -6.02 10.66 -20.45
CA ASP A 19 -7.46 10.50 -20.28
C ASP A 19 -7.86 10.41 -18.78
N GLY A 20 -6.89 10.42 -17.84
CA GLY A 20 -7.12 10.35 -16.39
C GLY A 20 -7.54 8.96 -15.88
N VAL A 21 -7.54 7.95 -16.74
CA VAL A 21 -7.91 6.56 -16.41
C VAL A 21 -6.77 5.83 -15.69
N LEU A 22 -5.51 6.17 -16.00
CA LEU A 22 -4.33 5.65 -15.34
C LEU A 22 -3.58 6.77 -14.64
N VAL A 23 -3.26 6.58 -13.35
CA VAL A 23 -2.45 7.53 -12.57
C VAL A 23 -1.30 6.76 -11.94
N THR A 24 -0.06 7.21 -12.16
CA THR A 24 1.11 6.59 -11.53
C THR A 24 1.42 7.25 -10.18
N PRO A 25 2.20 6.62 -9.28
CA PRO A 25 2.63 7.27 -8.03
C PRO A 25 3.27 8.64 -8.26
N GLU A 26 4.06 8.76 -9.34
CA GLU A 26 4.75 9.99 -9.71
C GLU A 26 3.77 11.09 -10.16
N ASP A 27 2.64 10.73 -10.77
CA ASP A 27 1.56 11.67 -11.10
C ASP A 27 0.90 12.24 -9.83
N LEU A 28 0.94 11.49 -8.72
CA LEU A 28 0.44 11.91 -7.40
C LEU A 28 1.51 12.61 -6.55
N GLY A 29 2.73 12.77 -7.06
CA GLY A 29 3.86 13.31 -6.28
C GLY A 29 4.43 12.33 -5.23
N VAL A 30 4.12 11.03 -5.34
CA VAL A 30 4.59 10.00 -4.41
C VAL A 30 5.83 9.30 -4.96
N ARG A 31 6.93 9.31 -4.21
CA ARG A 31 8.15 8.58 -4.57
C ARG A 31 8.03 7.14 -4.11
N ARG A 32 8.13 6.17 -5.02
CA ARG A 32 8.03 4.73 -4.70
C ARG A 32 8.98 4.26 -3.59
N ALA A 33 10.17 4.86 -3.52
CA ALA A 33 11.19 4.50 -2.54
C ALA A 33 10.84 4.90 -1.11
N GLU A 34 9.87 5.79 -0.91
CA GLU A 34 9.41 6.21 0.42
C GLU A 34 8.34 5.27 1.00
N ALA A 35 7.82 4.35 0.20
CA ALA A 35 6.79 3.40 0.64
C ALA A 35 7.42 2.29 1.49
N ASP A 36 7.72 2.61 2.75
CA ASP A 36 8.26 1.66 3.72
C ASP A 36 7.43 1.57 5.02
N ARG A 37 7.83 0.66 5.91
CA ARG A 37 7.07 0.36 7.14
C ARG A 37 7.03 1.53 8.12
N SER A 38 7.93 2.50 8.03
CA SER A 38 7.94 3.70 8.88
C SER A 38 6.70 4.55 8.72
N LEU A 39 5.97 4.42 7.60
CA LEU A 39 4.72 5.15 7.37
C LEU A 39 3.51 4.54 8.08
N LEU A 40 3.64 3.35 8.66
CA LEU A 40 2.56 2.74 9.43
C LEU A 40 2.37 3.50 10.75
N ALA A 41 1.11 3.82 11.09
CA ALA A 41 0.79 4.46 12.37
C ALA A 41 1.01 3.53 13.58
N ALA A 42 1.06 2.22 13.34
CA ALA A 42 1.36 1.17 14.31
C ALA A 42 2.18 0.09 13.59
N HIS A 43 3.30 -0.33 14.16
CA HIS A 43 4.24 -1.27 13.54
C HIS A 43 4.08 -2.70 14.06
N SER A 44 3.38 -2.87 15.18
CA SER A 44 3.13 -4.16 15.82
C SER A 44 1.67 -4.29 16.26
N ILE A 45 1.27 -5.50 16.67
CA ILE A 45 -0.05 -5.68 17.29
C ILE A 45 -0.08 -5.04 18.69
N GLU A 46 1.05 -5.01 19.40
CA GLU A 46 1.19 -4.26 20.66
C GLU A 46 0.87 -2.77 20.45
N ASP A 47 1.42 -2.17 19.40
CA ASP A 47 1.16 -0.77 19.05
C ASP A 47 -0.34 -0.56 18.77
N LEU A 48 -1.00 -1.50 18.08
CA LEU A 48 -2.44 -1.44 17.85
C LEU A 48 -3.26 -1.50 19.15
N VAL A 49 -2.86 -2.36 20.11
CA VAL A 49 -3.49 -2.42 21.43
C VAL A 49 -3.30 -1.10 22.18
N ALA A 50 -2.09 -0.53 22.15
CA ALA A 50 -1.79 0.76 22.75
C ALA A 50 -2.62 1.89 22.13
N CYS A 51 -2.70 1.96 20.79
CA CYS A 51 -3.54 2.92 20.07
C CYS A 51 -5.03 2.79 20.45
N SER A 52 -5.49 1.58 20.76
CA SER A 52 -6.88 1.34 21.18
C SER A 52 -7.16 1.73 22.64
N GLY A 53 -6.15 2.11 23.42
CA GLY A 53 -6.30 2.30 24.87
C GLY A 53 -6.65 1.00 25.62
N GLY A 54 -6.24 -0.16 25.08
CA GLY A 54 -6.56 -1.48 25.62
C GLY A 54 -7.94 -2.03 25.26
N LEU A 55 -8.72 -1.36 24.39
CA LEU A 55 -10.04 -1.83 23.96
C LEU A 55 -9.99 -2.96 22.93
N TYR A 56 -8.88 -3.09 22.21
CA TYR A 56 -8.67 -4.19 21.29
C TYR A 56 -8.10 -5.40 22.01
N ASP A 57 -8.86 -6.51 22.05
CA ASP A 57 -8.37 -7.82 22.50
C ASP A 57 -7.99 -8.71 21.30
N PRO A 58 -6.72 -8.74 20.89
CA PRO A 58 -6.24 -9.54 19.78
C PRO A 58 -6.34 -11.06 20.04
N PRO A 59 -6.60 -11.87 18.99
CA PRO A 59 -6.64 -13.33 19.10
C PRO A 59 -5.34 -13.93 19.64
N ALA A 60 -5.46 -15.10 20.32
CA ALA A 60 -4.34 -15.76 20.99
C ALA A 60 -3.08 -15.97 20.13
N ARG A 61 -3.24 -16.28 18.84
CA ARG A 61 -2.11 -16.48 17.91
C ARG A 61 -1.25 -15.23 17.69
N PHE A 62 -1.76 -14.06 18.05
CA PHE A 62 -1.05 -12.80 17.92
C PHE A 62 -0.46 -12.33 19.25
N ARG A 63 -0.99 -12.78 20.42
CA ARG A 63 -0.58 -12.36 21.77
C ARG A 63 0.86 -12.73 22.20
N SER A 64 1.68 -13.21 21.28
CA SER A 64 3.12 -13.44 21.43
C SER A 64 3.89 -12.41 20.61
N TRP A 65 3.79 -11.15 21.01
CA TRP A 65 4.69 -10.10 20.56
C TRP A 65 5.72 -9.83 21.66
#